data_AF-A0A7J5CK68-F1
#
_entry.id   AF-A0A7J5CK68-F1
#
_cell.length_a   1.000
_cell.length_b   1.000
_cell.length_c   1.000
_cell.angle_alpha   90.00
_cell.angle_beta   90.00
_cell.angle_gamma   90.00
#
_symmetry.space_group_name_H-M   'P 1'
#
loop_
_entity.id
_entity.type
_entity.pdbx_description
1 polymer ?
#
loop_
_entity_poly.entity_id
_entity_poly.type
_entity_poly.pdbx_seq_one_letter_code
_entity_poly.pdbx_strand_id
1 'polypeptide(L)' 'MTWPPRREPVPHVHAVLGRTDGSTMGGHLLSARLWPTLKVIVTEVAPGLPKRVDPESGLTLMAGPGR' A
#
# COMPACT_ATOMS: atom_id res chain seq x y z
N MET A 1 6.74 11.38 2.92
CA MET A 1 5.27 11.25 2.97
C MET A 1 4.79 12.25 4.00
N THR A 2 4.33 13.43 3.56
CA THR A 2 3.98 14.54 4.46
C THR A 2 2.62 14.32 5.09
N TRP A 3 2.57 14.44 6.42
CA TRP A 3 1.35 14.40 7.22
C TRP A 3 0.95 15.85 7.60
N PRO A 4 -0.35 16.21 7.62
CA PRO A 4 -1.51 15.35 7.34
C PRO A 4 -1.75 15.13 5.84
N PRO A 5 -2.29 13.97 5.43
CA PRO A 5 -2.69 13.75 4.05
C PRO A 5 -3.91 14.64 3.81
N ARG A 6 -3.92 15.34 2.68
CA ARG A 6 -5.16 15.91 2.12
C ARG A 6 -6.12 14.76 1.78
N ARG A 7 -7.35 15.04 1.32
CA ARG A 7 -8.35 14.03 0.90
C ARG A 7 -7.92 13.21 -0.34
N GLU A 8 -6.69 12.71 -0.36
CA GLU A 8 -6.06 12.00 -1.47
C GLU A 8 -5.96 10.50 -1.12
N PRO A 9 -6.16 9.59 -2.09
CA PRO A 9 -5.98 8.16 -1.89
C PRO A 9 -4.54 7.81 -1.50
N VAL A 10 -4.37 6.98 -0.48
CA VAL A 10 -3.06 6.52 -0.02
C VAL A 10 -3.01 4.99 -0.12
N PRO A 11 -2.54 4.40 -1.23
CA PRO A 11 -2.43 2.95 -1.35
C PRO A 11 -1.31 2.39 -0.46
N HIS A 12 -1.49 1.18 0.05
CA HIS A 12 -0.43 0.41 0.70
C HIS A 12 -0.26 -0.88 -0.12
N VAL A 13 0.85 -0.97 -0.86
CA VAL A 13 1.09 -2.05 -1.82
C VAL A 13 2.35 -2.79 -1.42
N HIS A 14 2.29 -4.12 -1.52
CA HIS A 14 3.44 -5.00 -1.48
C HIS A 14 3.56 -5.70 -2.82
N ALA A 15 4.78 -6.02 -3.22
CA ALA A 15 5.04 -6.68 -4.49
C ALA A 15 6.05 -7.81 -4.29
N VAL A 16 5.93 -8.82 -5.16
CA VAL A 16 6.96 -9.83 -5.39
C VAL A 16 7.35 -9.76 -6.86
N LEU A 17 8.64 -9.61 -7.14
CA LEU A 17 9.19 -9.47 -8.47
C LEU A 17 10.05 -10.69 -8.79
N GLY A 18 9.84 -11.28 -9.98
CA GLY A 18 10.71 -12.30 -10.53
C GLY A 18 11.91 -11.67 -11.22
N ARG A 19 13.10 -12.22 -10.98
CA ARG A 19 14.34 -11.88 -11.67
C ARG A 19 14.63 -12.86 -12.80
N THR A 20 15.53 -12.48 -13.69
CA THR A 20 15.89 -13.28 -14.89
C THR A 20 16.53 -14.62 -14.55
N ASP A 21 17.11 -14.77 -13.35
CA ASP A 21 17.70 -16.01 -12.82
C ASP A 21 16.66 -16.90 -12.11
N GLY A 22 15.39 -16.51 -12.13
CA GLY A 22 14.32 -17.21 -11.42
C GLY A 22 14.22 -16.91 -9.93
N SER A 23 15.11 -16.08 -9.36
CA SER A 23 14.99 -15.65 -7.98
C SER A 23 13.83 -14.67 -7.80
N THR A 24 13.40 -14.47 -6.55
CA THR A 24 12.37 -13.49 -6.22
C THR A 24 12.89 -12.39 -5.30
N MET A 25 12.30 -11.20 -5.41
CA MET A 25 12.51 -10.08 -4.48
C MET A 25 11.14 -9.55 -4.05
N GLY A 26 10.92 -9.40 -2.75
CA GLY A 26 9.63 -8.95 -2.21
C GLY A 26 9.76 -7.82 -1.20
N GLY A 27 8.68 -7.07 -1.01
CA GLY A 27 8.58 -6.06 0.04
C GLY A 27 7.55 -4.95 -0.24
N HIS A 28 7.70 -3.85 0.51
CA HIS A 28 6.87 -2.65 0.34
C HIS A 28 7.17 -1.95 -0.97
N LEU A 29 6.15 -1.71 -1.78
CA LEU A 29 6.29 -1.08 -3.08
C LEU A 29 6.23 0.45 -2.96
N LEU A 30 7.36 1.12 -3.15
CA LEU A 30 7.42 2.58 -3.21
C LEU A 30 6.97 3.10 -4.58
N SER A 31 7.50 2.51 -5.65
CA SER A 31 7.13 2.81 -7.03
C SER A 31 7.53 1.65 -7.95
N ALA A 32 6.85 1.53 -9.09
CA ALA A 32 7.19 0.57 -10.12
C ALA A 32 6.85 1.15 -11.49
N ARG A 33 7.65 0.77 -12.50
CA ARG A 33 7.30 0.97 -13.91
C ARG A 33 6.78 -0.35 -14.47
N LEU A 34 5.64 -0.27 -15.14
CA LEU A 34 4.91 -1.44 -15.63
C LEU A 34 5.16 -1.59 -17.12
N TRP A 35 5.41 -2.82 -17.55
CA TRP A 35 5.46 -3.19 -18.96
C TRP A 35 5.37 -4.73 -19.09
N PRO A 36 4.61 -5.28 -20.05
CA PRO A 36 3.68 -4.57 -20.94
C PRO A 36 2.35 -4.20 -20.26
N THR A 37 1.91 -4.98 -19.26
CA THR A 37 0.57 -4.87 -18.69
C THR A 37 0.59 -5.00 -17.18
N LEU A 38 -0.25 -4.22 -16.49
CA LEU A 38 -0.67 -4.49 -15.12
C LEU A 38 -2.17 -4.76 -15.11
N LYS A 39 -2.56 -5.88 -14.51
CA LYS A 39 -3.97 -6.18 -14.22
C LYS A 39 -4.20 -6.01 -12.72
N VAL A 40 -5.18 -5.19 -12.36
CA VAL A 40 -5.56 -4.92 -10.97
C VAL A 40 -7.01 -5.31 -10.77
N ILE A 41 -7.30 -5.96 -9.64
CA ILE A 41 -8.66 -6.19 -9.16
C ILE A 41 -8.81 -5.38 -7.88
N VAL A 42 -9.85 -4.55 -7.82
CA VAL A 42 -10.16 -3.71 -6.64
C VAL A 42 -11.49 -4.16 -6.07
N THR A 43 -11.51 -4.43 -4.77
CA THR A 43 -12.73 -4.72 -4.00
C THR A 43 -12.92 -3.63 -2.97
N GLU A 44 -14.06 -2.96 -3.01
CA GLU A 44 -14.46 -2.03 -1.96
C GLU A 44 -14.98 -2.82 -0.75
N VAL A 45 -14.42 -2.57 0.43
CA VAL A 45 -14.73 -3.34 1.65
C VAL A 45 -15.48 -2.54 2.71
N ALA A 46 -15.40 -1.20 2.70
CA ALA A 46 -16.10 -0.31 3.62
C ALA A 46 -16.09 1.14 3.10
N PRO A 47 -17.11 1.95 3.44
CA PRO A 47 -17.08 3.38 3.17
C PRO A 47 -16.07 4.06 4.11
N GLY A 48 -15.00 4.61 3.54
CA GLY A 48 -14.01 5.39 4.26
C GLY A 48 -13.11 4.55 5.18
N LEU A 49 -11.91 4.23 4.69
CA LEU A 49 -10.84 3.61 5.48
C LEU A 49 -9.75 4.64 5.80
N PRO A 50 -9.92 5.45 6.86
CA PRO A 50 -8.91 6.42 7.22
C PRO A 50 -7.65 5.71 7.72
N LYS A 51 -6.51 6.36 7.51
CA LYS A 51 -5.24 5.94 8.10
C LYS A 51 -4.81 6.89 9.20
N ARG A 52 -4.17 6.35 10.23
CA ARG A 52 -3.61 7.11 11.37
C ARG A 52 -2.20 6.62 11.66
N VAL A 53 -1.35 7.50 12.17
CA VAL A 53 -0.04 7.11 12.70
C VAL A 53 -0.27 6.41 14.04
N ASP A 54 0.21 5.18 14.14
CA ASP A 54 0.27 4.44 15.38
C ASP A 54 1.52 4.87 16.17
N PRO A 55 1.37 5.39 17.40
CA PRO A 55 2.48 5.97 18.15
C PRO A 55 3.50 4.93 18.64
N GLU A 56 3.09 3.66 18.79
CA GLU A 56 3.98 2.59 19.24
C GLU A 56 4.93 2.14 18.14
N SER A 57 4.39 1.92 16.93
CA SER A 57 5.19 1.46 15.78
C SER A 57 5.73 2.60 14.91
N GLY A 58 5.17 3.81 15.03
CA GLY A 58 5.43 4.93 14.12
C GLY A 58 4.85 4.75 12.70
N LEU A 59 4.07 3.69 12.47
CA LEU A 59 3.56 3.34 11.14
C LEU A 59 2.19 3.96 10.87
N THR A 60 1.90 4.19 9.58
CA THR A 60 0.57 4.63 9.14
C THR A 60 -0.34 3.41 8.96
N LEU A 61 -1.20 3.14 9.93
CA LEU A 61 -2.10 1.99 9.96
C LEU A 61 -3.52 2.35 9.52
N MET A 62 -4.27 1.38 9.01
CA MET A 62 -5.70 1.53 8.78
C MET A 62 -6.43 1.57 10.13
N ALA A 63 -7.26 2.58 10.34
CA ALA A 63 -8.10 2.66 11.53
C ALA A 63 -9.42 1.91 11.26
N GLY A 64 -9.57 0.74 11.89
CA GLY A 64 -10.84 0.01 11.92
C GLY A 64 -11.81 0.58 12.96
N PRO A 65 -13.10 0.22 12.91
CA PRO A 65 -14.04 0.57 13.97
C PRO A 65 -13.59 -0.06 15.30
N GLY A 66 -13.35 0.76 16.33
CA GLY A 66 -12.95 0.31 17.67
C GLY A 66 -11.52 0.66 18.11
N ARG A 67 -10.81 1.51 17.38
CA ARG A 67 -9.51 2.08 17.77
C ARG A 67 -9.41 3.57 17.42
#